data_AF-A0A5S9F5D7-F1
#
_entry.id   AF-A0A5S9F5D7-F1
#
_cell.length_a   1.000
_cell.length_b   1.000
_cell.length_c   1.000
_cell.angle_alpha   90.00
_cell.angle_beta   90.00
_cell.angle_gamma   90.00
#
_symmetry.space_group_name_H-M   'P 1'
#
loop_
_entity.id
_entity.type
_entity.pdbx_description
1 polymer ?
#
loop_
_entity_poly.entity_id
_entity_poly.type
_entity_poly.pdbx_seq_one_letter_code
_entity_poly.pdbx_strand_id
1 'polypeptide(L)'
;MDMFELIKNADLETLQNAISLGGNPQIRNNCGDTLLSVASGNGQHEVVEYLCELGIELHITNDFGFTALSSALWCSHMNVANYLVSKGAKINVECAAALGNIDALEKNLSKITSIEDMVGAYLLACRCGQLQVIQWFLDQKMPIDLHPPGSEWGGIGCPGLHHAVENGHIAAVKLLLENGADFTLVDDVYQSNALAWAAGAGNREITMLLREAGASVSQRNSHGLNAIDLAEEYGFSELAQQLKDSS
;
A
#
# COMPACT_ATOMS: atom_id res chain seq x y z
N MET A 1 7.14 -22.90 19.99
CA MET A 1 6.43 -22.17 18.93
C MET A 1 7.14 -20.85 18.75
N ASP A 2 7.48 -20.46 17.53
CA ASP A 2 8.13 -19.18 17.26
C ASP A 2 7.12 -18.03 17.46
N MET A 3 7.54 -16.92 18.08
CA MET A 3 6.65 -15.77 18.35
C MET A 3 6.16 -15.11 17.06
N PHE A 4 6.93 -15.16 15.96
CA PHE A 4 6.46 -14.70 14.66
C PHE A 4 5.31 -15.56 14.12
N GLU A 5 5.31 -16.85 14.40
CA GLU A 5 4.23 -17.76 14.00
C GLU A 5 2.96 -17.50 14.81
N LEU A 6 3.08 -17.07 16.07
CA LEU A 6 1.94 -16.62 16.88
C LEU A 6 1.26 -15.40 16.26
N ILE A 7 2.08 -14.43 15.82
CA ILE A 7 1.58 -13.22 15.16
C ILE A 7 0.91 -13.57 13.83
N LYS A 8 1.51 -14.42 12.99
CA LYS A 8 0.85 -14.85 11.74
C LYS A 8 -0.53 -15.47 11.96
N ASN A 9 -0.68 -16.22 13.05
CA ASN A 9 -1.95 -16.87 13.41
C ASN A 9 -2.89 -15.97 14.24
N ALA A 10 -2.53 -14.71 14.49
CA ALA A 10 -3.25 -13.77 15.35
C ALA A 10 -3.52 -14.33 16.78
N ASP A 11 -2.63 -15.16 17.29
CA ASP A 11 -2.75 -15.81 18.60
C ASP A 11 -2.16 -14.94 19.72
N LEU A 12 -2.92 -13.90 20.09
CA LEU A 12 -2.51 -12.94 21.14
C LEU A 12 -2.35 -13.62 22.50
N GLU A 13 -3.22 -14.56 22.87
CA GLU A 13 -3.19 -15.21 24.19
C GLU A 13 -1.90 -16.01 24.37
N THR A 14 -1.53 -16.83 23.38
CA THR A 14 -0.28 -17.60 23.44
C THR A 14 0.94 -16.67 23.37
N LEU A 15 0.86 -15.55 22.62
CA LEU A 15 1.94 -14.56 22.58
C LEU A 15 2.16 -13.90 23.94
N GLN A 16 1.10 -13.46 24.61
CA GLN A 16 1.15 -12.90 25.96
C GLN A 16 1.74 -13.91 26.96
N ASN A 17 1.29 -15.16 26.89
CA ASN A 17 1.82 -16.24 27.72
C ASN A 17 3.32 -16.47 27.47
N ALA A 18 3.75 -16.54 26.21
CA ALA A 18 5.16 -16.73 25.87
C ALA A 18 6.06 -15.60 26.40
N ILE A 19 5.62 -14.34 26.30
CA ILE A 19 6.36 -13.19 26.82
C ILE A 19 6.37 -13.19 28.36
N SER A 20 5.25 -13.53 29.00
CA SER A 20 5.17 -13.63 30.48
C SER A 20 6.10 -14.71 31.06
N LEU A 21 6.39 -15.76 30.29
CA LEU A 21 7.34 -16.83 30.63
C LEU A 21 8.81 -16.47 30.32
N GLY A 22 9.10 -15.22 29.96
CA GLY A 22 10.45 -14.73 29.68
C GLY A 22 10.83 -14.68 28.19
N GLY A 23 9.87 -14.84 27.28
CA GLY A 23 10.07 -14.61 25.86
C GLY A 23 10.47 -13.16 25.57
N ASN A 24 11.44 -12.96 24.68
CA ASN A 24 11.92 -11.62 24.31
C ASN A 24 11.06 -11.01 23.19
N PRO A 25 10.27 -9.94 23.42
CA PRO A 25 9.44 -9.34 22.38
C PRO A 25 10.23 -8.54 21.33
N GLN A 26 11.54 -8.34 21.52
CA GLN A 26 12.41 -7.57 20.62
C GLN A 26 13.22 -8.45 19.65
N ILE A 27 12.80 -9.71 19.44
CA ILE A 27 13.44 -10.56 18.43
C ILE A 27 13.22 -10.03 17.02
N ARG A 28 14.12 -10.42 16.11
CA ARG A 28 14.07 -10.08 14.68
C ARG A 28 14.08 -11.35 13.84
N ASN A 29 13.30 -11.37 12.76
CA ASN A 29 13.30 -12.46 11.78
C ASN A 29 14.49 -12.29 10.79
N ASN A 30 14.57 -13.17 9.79
CA ASN A 30 15.64 -13.16 8.78
C ASN A 30 15.62 -11.94 7.84
N CYS A 31 14.52 -11.19 7.79
CA CYS A 31 14.39 -9.94 7.04
C CYS A 31 14.62 -8.71 7.94
N GLY A 32 14.97 -8.92 9.21
CA GLY A 32 15.13 -7.87 10.18
C GLY A 32 13.82 -7.31 10.74
N ASP A 33 12.66 -7.90 10.44
CA ASP A 33 11.37 -7.45 10.98
C ASP A 33 11.28 -7.71 12.48
N THR A 34 10.65 -6.79 13.21
CA THR A 34 10.30 -6.99 14.62
C THR A 34 8.92 -7.62 14.74
N LEU A 35 8.60 -8.16 15.92
CA LEU A 35 7.22 -8.58 16.22
C LEU A 35 6.22 -7.43 15.96
N LEU A 36 6.59 -6.21 16.34
CA LEU A 36 5.75 -5.03 16.15
C LEU A 36 5.52 -4.72 14.67
N SER A 37 6.54 -4.77 13.82
CA SER A 37 6.37 -4.46 12.39
C SER A 37 5.55 -5.50 11.66
N VAL A 38 5.71 -6.79 12.00
CA VAL A 38 4.87 -7.87 11.44
C VAL A 38 3.41 -7.73 11.90
N ALA A 39 3.16 -7.53 13.20
CA ALA A 39 1.80 -7.31 13.71
C ALA A 39 1.15 -6.07 13.08
N SER A 40 1.95 -5.02 12.85
CA SER A 40 1.49 -3.77 12.25
C SER A 40 1.11 -3.94 10.78
N GLY A 41 1.95 -4.62 10.00
CA GLY A 41 1.66 -4.96 8.61
C GLY A 41 0.49 -5.95 8.44
N ASN A 42 0.20 -6.75 9.47
CA ASN A 42 -0.98 -7.64 9.49
C ASN A 42 -2.26 -6.95 10.02
N GLY A 43 -2.18 -5.69 10.46
CA GLY A 43 -3.32 -4.94 10.96
C GLY A 43 -3.85 -5.40 12.33
N GLN A 44 -3.04 -6.15 13.10
CA GLN A 44 -3.44 -6.76 14.36
C GLN A 44 -3.38 -5.76 15.50
N HIS A 45 -4.42 -4.94 15.62
CA HIS A 45 -4.46 -3.80 16.53
C HIS A 45 -4.21 -4.20 17.99
N GLU A 46 -4.82 -5.27 18.47
CA GLU A 46 -4.68 -5.74 19.85
C GLU A 46 -3.26 -6.25 20.15
N VAL A 47 -2.62 -6.91 19.18
CA VAL A 47 -1.22 -7.35 19.29
C VAL A 47 -0.28 -6.14 19.32
N VAL A 48 -0.51 -5.18 18.43
CA VAL A 48 0.26 -3.92 18.40
C VAL A 48 0.10 -3.16 19.70
N GLU A 49 -1.13 -3.06 20.22
CA GLU A 49 -1.42 -2.39 21.48
C GLU A 49 -0.62 -3.00 22.63
N TYR A 50 -0.73 -4.32 22.80
CA TYR A 50 0.01 -5.06 23.82
C TYR A 50 1.53 -4.88 23.69
N LEU A 51 2.08 -5.00 22.48
CA LEU A 51 3.53 -4.84 22.25
C LEU A 51 4.00 -3.42 22.58
N CYS A 52 3.22 -2.38 22.27
CA CYS A 52 3.54 -1.01 22.65
C CYS A 52 3.49 -0.78 24.17
N GLU A 53 2.59 -1.44 24.89
CA GLU A 53 2.50 -1.36 26.36
C GLU A 53 3.73 -1.93 27.08
N LEU A 54 4.46 -2.84 26.42
CA LEU A 54 5.74 -3.36 26.92
C LEU A 54 6.89 -2.34 26.85
N GLY A 55 6.66 -1.16 26.26
CA GLY A 55 7.67 -0.10 26.16
C GLY A 55 8.80 -0.39 25.17
N ILE A 56 8.53 -1.20 24.15
CA ILE A 56 9.51 -1.51 23.10
C ILE A 56 9.77 -0.29 22.20
N GLU A 57 10.94 -0.26 21.54
CA GLU A 57 11.29 0.79 20.59
C GLU A 57 10.43 0.70 19.31
N LEU A 58 9.80 1.82 18.93
CA LEU A 58 8.86 1.86 17.80
C LEU A 58 9.51 2.14 16.44
N HIS A 59 10.78 2.55 16.43
CA HIS A 59 11.47 3.09 15.24
C HIS A 59 12.51 2.13 14.66
N ILE A 60 12.50 0.86 15.07
CA ILE A 60 13.39 -0.16 14.54
C ILE A 60 13.00 -0.43 13.08
N THR A 61 13.99 -0.33 12.19
CA THR A 61 13.82 -0.64 10.77
C THR A 61 14.23 -2.06 10.47
N ASN A 62 13.51 -2.71 9.54
CA ASN A 62 13.94 -3.97 8.94
C ASN A 62 15.06 -3.75 7.90
N ASP A 63 15.49 -4.80 7.21
CA ASP A 63 16.60 -4.72 6.26
C ASP A 63 16.27 -3.90 4.99
N PHE A 64 15.00 -3.57 4.79
CA PHE A 64 14.48 -2.70 3.74
C PHE A 64 14.21 -1.26 4.21
N GLY A 65 14.51 -0.94 5.47
CA GLY A 65 14.28 0.40 6.03
C GLY A 65 12.85 0.63 6.55
N PHE A 66 11.98 -0.37 6.55
CA PHE A 66 10.61 -0.23 7.07
C PHE A 66 10.55 -0.33 8.59
N THR A 67 9.90 0.66 9.20
CA THR A 67 9.45 0.66 10.60
C THR A 67 8.06 0.03 10.74
N ALA A 68 7.61 -0.21 11.98
CA ALA A 68 6.24 -0.65 12.24
C ALA A 68 5.17 0.30 11.67
N LEU A 69 5.38 1.63 11.77
CA LEU A 69 4.47 2.62 11.23
C LEU A 69 4.36 2.51 9.71
N SER A 70 5.51 2.45 9.01
CA SER A 70 5.50 2.30 7.55
C SER A 70 4.89 0.97 7.14
N SER A 71 5.14 -0.14 7.84
CA SER A 71 4.50 -1.43 7.54
C SER A 71 2.97 -1.35 7.64
N ALA A 72 2.43 -0.70 8.68
CA ALA A 72 0.99 -0.49 8.79
C ALA A 72 0.43 0.33 7.62
N LEU A 73 1.12 1.41 7.22
CA LEU A 73 0.69 2.29 6.14
C LEU A 73 0.78 1.62 4.76
N TRP A 74 1.85 0.86 4.49
CA TRP A 74 2.00 0.07 3.27
C TRP A 74 0.93 -1.02 3.14
N CYS A 75 0.45 -1.56 4.27
CA CYS A 75 -0.66 -2.50 4.27
C CYS A 75 -2.03 -1.82 4.47
N SER A 76 -2.10 -0.48 4.38
CA SER A 76 -3.33 0.32 4.50
C SER A 76 -4.08 0.15 5.84
N HIS A 77 -3.39 -0.26 6.90
CA HIS A 77 -3.94 -0.43 8.25
C HIS A 77 -3.92 0.88 9.04
N MET A 78 -4.79 1.82 8.65
CA MET A 78 -4.83 3.18 9.21
C MET A 78 -5.15 3.22 10.71
N ASN A 79 -5.92 2.27 11.24
CA ASN A 79 -6.20 2.14 12.68
C ASN A 79 -4.92 1.88 13.48
N VAL A 80 -4.07 0.97 12.99
CA VAL A 80 -2.76 0.66 13.58
C VAL A 80 -1.80 1.84 13.41
N ALA A 81 -1.74 2.42 12.20
CA ALA A 81 -0.85 3.56 11.94
C ALA A 81 -1.15 4.75 12.86
N ASN A 82 -2.42 5.13 13.00
CA ASN A 82 -2.85 6.20 13.90
C ASN A 82 -2.52 5.89 15.37
N TYR A 83 -2.68 4.64 15.79
CA TYR A 83 -2.30 4.22 17.13
C TYR A 83 -0.79 4.35 17.36
N LEU A 84 0.06 3.88 16.45
CA LEU A 84 1.52 4.02 16.53
C LEU A 84 1.95 5.50 16.58
N VAL A 85 1.33 6.37 15.79
CA VAL A 85 1.53 7.83 15.85
C VAL A 85 1.17 8.36 17.25
N SER A 86 0.05 7.92 17.83
CA SER A 86 -0.35 8.32 19.20
C SER A 86 0.64 7.90 20.28
N LYS A 87 1.41 6.83 20.04
CA LYS A 87 2.48 6.34 20.91
C LYS A 87 3.85 6.98 20.63
N GLY A 88 3.93 7.94 19.72
CA GLY A 88 5.15 8.68 19.41
C GLY A 88 6.05 8.00 18.37
N ALA A 89 5.49 7.18 17.47
CA ALA A 89 6.21 6.71 16.30
C ALA A 89 6.72 7.90 15.46
N LYS A 90 7.98 7.81 15.01
CA LYS A 90 8.60 8.87 14.19
C LYS A 90 7.98 8.86 12.79
N ILE A 91 7.54 10.03 12.33
CA ILE A 91 6.93 10.22 11.01
C ILE A 91 8.02 10.71 10.05
N ASN A 92 8.34 9.90 9.03
CA ASN A 92 9.17 10.31 7.90
C ASN A 92 8.29 10.93 6.78
N VAL A 93 8.89 11.32 5.65
CA VAL A 93 8.17 11.97 4.53
C VAL A 93 7.09 11.05 3.94
N GLU A 94 7.40 9.78 3.73
CA GLU A 94 6.44 8.78 3.22
C GLU A 94 5.26 8.59 4.17
N CYS A 95 5.53 8.42 5.46
CA CYS A 95 4.50 8.27 6.47
C CYS A 95 3.64 9.54 6.57
N ALA A 96 4.24 10.72 6.45
CA ALA A 96 3.50 11.97 6.43
C ALA A 96 2.52 12.02 5.25
N ALA A 97 2.96 11.60 4.06
CA ALA A 97 2.12 11.53 2.87
C ALA A 97 0.95 10.54 3.05
N ALA A 98 1.25 9.34 3.53
CA ALA A 98 0.25 8.30 3.80
C ALA A 98 -0.79 8.69 4.86
N LEU A 99 -0.38 9.49 5.85
CA LEU A 99 -1.24 10.00 6.92
C LEU A 99 -2.02 11.26 6.50
N GLY A 100 -1.78 11.81 5.31
CA GLY A 100 -2.44 13.05 4.86
C GLY A 100 -1.86 14.32 5.51
N ASN A 101 -0.65 14.26 6.08
CA ASN A 101 -0.05 15.35 6.84
C ASN A 101 0.79 16.28 5.96
N ILE A 102 0.11 17.20 5.26
CA ILE A 102 0.75 18.19 4.37
C ILE A 102 1.72 19.10 5.14
N ASP A 103 1.37 19.54 6.35
CA ASP A 103 2.26 20.39 7.17
C ASP A 103 3.63 19.73 7.42
N ALA A 104 3.64 18.42 7.66
CA ALA A 104 4.87 17.66 7.85
C ALA A 104 5.65 17.51 6.53
N LEU A 105 4.96 17.36 5.39
CA LEU A 105 5.59 17.36 4.07
C LEU A 105 6.25 18.70 3.77
N GLU A 106 5.52 19.80 3.94
CA GLU A 106 6.01 21.16 3.69
C GLU A 106 7.22 21.52 4.57
N LYS A 107 7.20 21.12 5.85
CA LYS A 107 8.36 21.31 6.74
C LYS A 107 9.60 20.54 6.31
N ASN A 108 9.42 19.44 5.59
CA ASN A 108 10.52 18.65 5.06
C ASN A 108 10.87 19.01 3.60
N LEU A 109 10.13 19.92 2.96
CA LEU A 109 10.38 20.35 1.58
C LEU A 109 11.82 20.85 1.35
N SER A 110 12.40 21.54 2.33
CA SER A 110 13.79 22.00 2.25
C SER A 110 14.84 20.89 2.34
N LYS A 111 14.43 19.69 2.78
CA LYS A 111 15.28 18.49 2.89
C LYS A 111 15.05 17.52 1.75
N ILE A 112 13.90 17.59 1.08
CA ILE A 112 13.59 16.85 -0.13
C ILE A 112 14.43 17.47 -1.25
N THR A 113 15.51 16.79 -1.62
CA THR A 113 16.49 17.34 -2.59
C THR A 113 16.41 16.65 -3.94
N SER A 114 15.75 15.50 -4.02
CA SER A 114 15.56 14.74 -5.25
C SER A 114 14.09 14.38 -5.47
N ILE A 115 13.72 14.14 -6.73
CA ILE A 115 12.42 13.55 -7.09
C ILE A 115 12.30 12.15 -6.48
N GLU A 116 13.41 11.41 -6.38
CA GLU A 116 13.48 10.07 -5.78
C GLU A 116 12.97 10.07 -4.33
N ASP A 117 13.33 11.09 -3.54
CA ASP A 117 12.85 11.27 -2.16
C ASP A 117 11.32 11.45 -2.06
N MET A 118 10.68 11.93 -3.14
CA MET A 118 9.23 12.18 -3.21
C MET A 118 8.45 11.02 -3.81
N VAL A 119 9.10 10.15 -4.60
CA VAL A 119 8.42 9.04 -5.31
C VAL A 119 7.71 8.13 -4.33
N GLY A 120 8.41 7.62 -3.31
CA GLY A 120 7.81 6.73 -2.31
C GLY A 120 6.63 7.38 -1.58
N ALA A 121 6.76 8.67 -1.25
CA ALA A 121 5.71 9.43 -0.58
C ALA A 121 4.47 9.65 -1.46
N TYR A 122 4.68 9.96 -2.74
CA TYR A 122 3.59 10.09 -3.72
C TYR A 122 2.85 8.78 -3.95
N LEU A 123 3.59 7.67 -4.13
CA LEU A 123 2.98 6.35 -4.36
C LEU A 123 2.22 5.87 -3.13
N LEU A 124 2.75 6.10 -1.94
CA LEU A 124 2.06 5.75 -0.69
C LEU A 124 0.82 6.63 -0.48
N ALA A 125 0.84 7.90 -0.87
CA ALA A 125 -0.37 8.74 -0.89
C ALA A 125 -1.44 8.19 -1.83
N CYS A 126 -1.05 7.71 -3.02
CA CYS A 126 -1.97 7.03 -3.95
C CYS A 126 -2.53 5.74 -3.35
N ARG A 127 -1.67 4.92 -2.74
CA ARG A 127 -2.03 3.66 -2.08
C ARG A 127 -3.01 3.84 -0.93
N CYS A 128 -2.85 4.89 -0.13
CA CYS A 128 -3.73 5.22 0.99
C CYS A 128 -4.90 6.15 0.62
N GLY A 129 -5.02 6.55 -0.66
CA GLY A 129 -6.13 7.37 -1.14
C GLY A 129 -6.14 8.82 -0.63
N GLN A 130 -4.97 9.39 -0.30
CA GLN A 130 -4.84 10.71 0.32
C GLN A 130 -4.97 11.84 -0.71
N LEU A 131 -6.19 12.16 -1.12
CA LEU A 131 -6.50 13.08 -2.22
C LEU A 131 -5.78 14.43 -2.16
N GLN A 132 -5.75 15.06 -0.98
CA GLN A 132 -5.13 16.38 -0.82
C GLN A 132 -3.61 16.29 -0.98
N VAL A 133 -2.99 15.20 -0.54
CA VAL A 133 -1.55 14.97 -0.72
C VAL A 133 -1.22 14.63 -2.17
N ILE A 134 -2.03 13.81 -2.82
CA ILE A 134 -1.88 13.51 -4.25
C ILE A 134 -1.95 14.81 -5.05
N GLN A 135 -2.98 15.64 -4.83
CA GLN A 135 -3.10 16.94 -5.49
C GLN A 135 -1.91 17.85 -5.19
N TRP A 136 -1.46 17.89 -3.92
CA TRP A 136 -0.31 18.67 -3.53
C TRP A 136 0.96 18.27 -4.32
N PHE A 137 1.23 16.97 -4.51
CA PHE A 137 2.35 16.51 -5.34
C PHE A 137 2.20 16.92 -6.81
N LEU A 138 1.00 16.81 -7.38
CA LEU A 138 0.72 17.23 -8.76
C LEU A 138 0.92 18.75 -8.93
N ASP A 139 0.56 19.55 -7.92
CA ASP A 139 0.80 21.00 -7.91
C ASP A 139 2.31 21.32 -7.89
N GLN A 140 3.13 20.50 -7.22
CA GLN A 140 4.60 20.56 -7.26
C GLN A 140 5.21 20.07 -8.59
N LYS A 141 4.38 19.77 -9.61
CA LYS A 141 4.82 19.27 -10.92
C LYS A 141 5.52 17.92 -10.86
N MET A 142 5.22 17.10 -9.85
CA MET A 142 5.63 15.70 -9.87
C MET A 142 5.04 15.01 -11.11
N PRO A 143 5.82 14.17 -11.83
CA PRO A 143 5.28 13.35 -12.89
C PRO A 143 4.18 12.44 -12.34
N ILE A 144 3.03 12.38 -13.01
CA ILE A 144 1.88 11.60 -12.53
C ILE A 144 2.10 10.09 -12.66
N ASP A 145 2.82 9.68 -13.71
CA ASP A 145 3.07 8.30 -14.12
C ASP A 145 4.40 7.75 -13.61
N LEU A 146 4.82 8.16 -12.42
CA LEU A 146 6.05 7.64 -11.80
C LEU A 146 5.95 6.13 -11.62
N HIS A 147 6.90 5.40 -12.21
CA HIS A 147 6.95 3.95 -12.21
C HIS A 147 8.34 3.49 -11.72
N PRO A 148 8.59 3.51 -10.40
CA PRO A 148 9.82 2.97 -9.87
C PRO A 148 9.80 1.44 -9.93
N PRO A 149 10.97 0.79 -10.09
CA PRO A 149 11.06 -0.66 -10.05
C PRO A 149 10.67 -1.18 -8.66
N GLY A 150 9.88 -2.26 -8.63
CA GLY A 150 9.37 -2.84 -7.39
C GLY A 150 10.46 -3.38 -6.46
N SER A 151 11.63 -3.71 -7.02
CA SER A 151 12.79 -4.23 -6.29
C SER A 151 13.35 -3.26 -5.25
N GLU A 152 13.13 -1.95 -5.40
CA GLU A 152 13.62 -0.95 -4.44
C GLU A 152 12.80 -0.95 -3.14
N TRP A 153 11.54 -1.40 -3.19
CA TRP A 153 10.59 -1.33 -2.08
C TRP A 153 10.07 -2.71 -1.64
N GLY A 154 10.64 -3.79 -2.19
CA GLY A 154 10.23 -5.17 -1.91
C GLY A 154 8.84 -5.51 -2.43
N GLY A 155 8.34 -4.78 -3.43
CA GLY A 155 6.98 -4.89 -3.96
C GLY A 155 6.90 -5.02 -5.49
N ILE A 156 5.71 -4.83 -6.04
CA ILE A 156 5.46 -4.76 -7.49
C ILE A 156 5.64 -3.30 -7.93
N GLY A 157 6.51 -3.05 -8.91
CA GLY A 157 6.73 -1.73 -9.49
C GLY A 157 5.56 -1.36 -10.38
N CYS A 158 4.84 -0.31 -10.02
CA CYS A 158 3.71 0.18 -10.78
C CYS A 158 3.45 1.68 -10.52
N PRO A 159 2.74 2.37 -11.44
CA PRO A 159 2.34 3.75 -11.25
C PRO A 159 1.37 3.96 -10.08
N GLY A 160 1.28 5.20 -9.60
CA GLY A 160 0.34 5.57 -8.53
C GLY A 160 -1.12 5.17 -8.82
N LEU A 161 -1.52 5.14 -10.10
CA LEU A 161 -2.85 4.67 -10.50
C LEU A 161 -3.12 3.21 -10.07
N HIS A 162 -2.16 2.30 -10.25
CA HIS A 162 -2.31 0.90 -9.84
C HIS A 162 -2.50 0.77 -8.33
N HIS A 163 -1.76 1.52 -7.53
CA HIS A 163 -1.91 1.52 -6.08
C HIS A 163 -3.28 2.02 -5.62
N ALA A 164 -3.81 3.07 -6.24
CA ALA A 164 -5.15 3.58 -5.96
C ALA A 164 -6.25 2.58 -6.37
N VAL A 165 -6.03 1.86 -7.48
CA VAL A 165 -6.93 0.80 -7.97
C VAL A 165 -6.95 -0.41 -7.02
N GLU A 166 -5.77 -0.92 -6.64
CA GLU A 166 -5.59 -2.08 -5.75
C GLU A 166 -6.34 -1.90 -4.43
N ASN A 167 -6.28 -0.70 -3.86
CA ASN A 167 -6.88 -0.37 -2.55
C ASN A 167 -8.30 0.18 -2.68
N GLY A 168 -8.87 0.21 -3.89
CA GLY A 168 -10.25 0.60 -4.10
C GLY A 168 -10.56 2.08 -3.88
N HIS A 169 -9.55 2.96 -3.97
CA HIS A 169 -9.70 4.39 -3.73
C HIS A 169 -10.27 5.12 -4.95
N ILE A 170 -11.58 4.98 -5.17
CA ILE A 170 -12.33 5.55 -6.31
C ILE A 170 -12.03 7.04 -6.53
N ALA A 171 -12.03 7.85 -5.47
CA ALA A 171 -11.79 9.28 -5.59
C ALA A 171 -10.34 9.60 -6.02
N ALA A 172 -9.37 8.79 -5.58
CA ALA A 172 -7.98 8.94 -6.01
C ALA A 172 -7.82 8.51 -7.46
N VAL A 173 -8.48 7.43 -7.88
CA VAL A 173 -8.51 7.00 -9.29
C VAL A 173 -9.10 8.10 -10.19
N LYS A 174 -10.24 8.70 -9.81
CA LYS A 174 -10.84 9.81 -10.55
C LYS A 174 -9.87 11.00 -10.66
N LEU A 175 -9.28 11.40 -9.54
CA LEU A 175 -8.31 12.50 -9.49
C LEU A 175 -7.12 12.25 -10.43
N LEU A 176 -6.56 11.04 -10.41
CA LEU A 176 -5.41 10.68 -11.25
C LEU A 176 -5.79 10.68 -12.75
N LEU A 177 -6.94 10.12 -13.12
CA LEU A 177 -7.41 10.10 -14.51
C LEU A 177 -7.74 11.52 -15.03
N GLU A 178 -8.35 12.36 -14.20
CA GLU A 178 -8.63 13.77 -14.52
C GLU A 178 -7.35 14.60 -14.74
N ASN A 179 -6.25 14.21 -14.08
CA ASN A 179 -4.93 14.80 -14.27
C ASN A 179 -4.09 14.11 -15.36
N GLY A 180 -4.69 13.17 -16.12
CA GLY A 180 -4.07 12.56 -17.29
C GLY A 180 -3.18 11.35 -17.01
N ALA A 181 -3.38 10.63 -15.91
CA ALA A 181 -2.66 9.39 -15.65
C ALA A 181 -2.81 8.37 -16.79
N ASP A 182 -1.70 7.79 -17.22
CA ASP A 182 -1.67 6.80 -18.29
C ASP A 182 -2.10 5.43 -17.78
N PHE A 183 -3.36 5.09 -18.00
CA PHE A 183 -3.95 3.80 -17.64
C PHE A 183 -3.46 2.62 -18.51
N THR A 184 -2.65 2.87 -19.54
CA THR A 184 -2.08 1.82 -20.40
C THR A 184 -0.79 1.23 -19.85
N LEU A 185 -0.14 1.94 -18.92
CA LEU A 185 1.05 1.48 -18.23
C LEU A 185 0.78 0.17 -17.50
N VAL A 186 1.82 -0.64 -17.40
CA VAL A 186 1.76 -1.99 -16.85
C VAL A 186 2.68 -2.13 -15.66
N ASP A 187 2.34 -3.00 -14.71
CA ASP A 187 3.23 -3.37 -13.62
C ASP A 187 4.43 -4.19 -14.11
N ASP A 188 5.54 -4.17 -13.37
CA ASP A 188 6.78 -4.83 -13.77
C ASP A 188 6.77 -6.36 -13.67
N VAL A 189 5.89 -6.95 -12.84
CA VAL A 189 5.83 -8.39 -12.58
C VAL A 189 4.92 -9.12 -13.58
N TYR A 190 3.65 -8.75 -13.60
CA TYR A 190 2.60 -9.40 -14.38
C TYR A 190 2.40 -8.73 -15.72
N GLN A 191 2.95 -7.54 -15.95
CA GLN A 191 2.68 -6.75 -17.14
C GLN A 191 1.17 -6.46 -17.29
N SER A 192 0.47 -6.25 -16.16
CA SER A 192 -0.96 -5.96 -16.13
C SER A 192 -1.21 -4.45 -15.99
N ASN A 193 -2.20 -3.95 -16.71
CA ASN A 193 -2.61 -2.54 -16.63
C ASN A 193 -3.60 -2.30 -15.48
N ALA A 194 -3.94 -1.04 -15.25
CA ALA A 194 -4.88 -0.64 -14.20
C ALA A 194 -6.27 -1.32 -14.34
N LEU A 195 -6.76 -1.53 -15.57
CA LEU A 195 -8.05 -2.17 -15.81
C LEU A 195 -8.03 -3.65 -15.41
N ALA A 196 -6.95 -4.35 -15.73
CA ALA A 196 -6.74 -5.74 -15.35
C ALA A 196 -6.70 -5.90 -13.82
N TRP A 197 -6.03 -5.00 -13.10
CA TRP A 197 -6.01 -4.97 -11.63
C TRP A 197 -7.40 -4.72 -11.06
N ALA A 198 -8.14 -3.72 -11.58
CA ALA A 198 -9.49 -3.40 -11.11
C ALA A 198 -10.46 -4.57 -11.29
N ALA A 199 -10.39 -5.24 -12.44
CA ALA A 199 -11.24 -6.38 -12.78
C ALA A 199 -10.89 -7.62 -11.95
N GLY A 200 -9.59 -7.92 -11.77
CA GLY A 200 -9.11 -9.01 -10.92
C GLY A 200 -9.33 -8.77 -9.43
N ALA A 201 -9.49 -7.52 -9.00
CA ALA A 201 -9.92 -7.17 -7.63
C ALA A 201 -11.46 -7.17 -7.47
N GLY A 202 -12.22 -7.38 -8.55
CA GLY A 202 -13.68 -7.32 -8.54
C GLY A 202 -14.25 -5.93 -8.29
N ASN A 203 -13.44 -4.87 -8.40
CA ASN A 203 -13.88 -3.51 -8.14
C ASN A 203 -14.64 -2.96 -9.35
N ARG A 204 -15.95 -3.23 -9.38
CA ARG A 204 -16.84 -2.84 -10.47
C ARG A 204 -16.80 -1.35 -10.77
N GLU A 205 -16.84 -0.49 -9.75
CA GLU A 205 -16.88 0.96 -9.97
C GLU A 205 -15.60 1.47 -10.62
N ILE A 206 -14.43 1.06 -10.10
CA ILE A 206 -13.14 1.43 -10.69
C ILE A 206 -12.97 0.85 -12.10
N THR A 207 -13.41 -0.39 -12.30
CA THR A 207 -13.38 -1.04 -13.62
C THR A 207 -14.17 -0.22 -14.64
N MET A 208 -15.38 0.23 -14.28
CA MET A 208 -16.19 1.06 -15.16
C MET A 208 -15.58 2.43 -15.40
N LEU A 209 -14.98 3.07 -14.39
CA LEU A 209 -14.29 4.36 -14.56
C LEU A 209 -13.13 4.25 -15.56
N LEU A 210 -12.33 3.19 -15.48
CA LEU A 210 -11.23 2.95 -16.42
C LEU A 210 -11.76 2.67 -17.84
N ARG A 211 -12.89 1.97 -17.97
CA ARG A 211 -13.56 1.77 -19.28
C ARG A 211 -14.08 3.07 -19.87
N GLU A 212 -14.71 3.91 -19.06
CA GLU A 212 -15.19 5.24 -19.46
C GLU A 212 -14.03 6.15 -19.89
N ALA A 213 -12.86 6.02 -19.27
CA ALA A 213 -11.62 6.67 -19.69
C ALA A 213 -11.02 6.11 -20.99
N GLY A 214 -11.53 4.99 -21.50
CA GLY A 214 -11.12 4.37 -22.76
C GLY A 214 -10.16 3.19 -22.63
N ALA A 215 -9.94 2.65 -21.42
CA ALA A 215 -9.07 1.48 -21.23
C ALA A 215 -9.59 0.26 -21.99
N SER A 216 -8.71 -0.40 -22.76
CA SER A 216 -9.07 -1.57 -23.56
C SER A 216 -9.17 -2.85 -22.72
N VAL A 217 -10.27 -3.59 -22.86
CA VAL A 217 -10.43 -4.94 -22.27
C VAL A 217 -9.61 -6.01 -22.98
N SER A 218 -9.05 -5.73 -24.15
CA SER A 218 -8.34 -6.74 -24.96
C SER A 218 -6.85 -6.86 -24.64
N GLN A 219 -6.27 -5.92 -23.88
CA GLN A 219 -4.86 -5.97 -23.51
C GLN A 219 -4.59 -7.19 -22.63
N ARG A 220 -3.57 -7.97 -23.00
CA ARG A 220 -3.17 -9.20 -22.32
C ARG A 220 -1.87 -8.97 -21.54
N ASN A 221 -1.82 -9.55 -20.35
CA ASN A 221 -0.66 -9.52 -19.47
C ASN A 221 0.36 -10.62 -19.83
N SER A 222 1.42 -10.80 -19.04
CA SER A 222 2.48 -11.80 -19.29
C SER A 222 2.00 -13.25 -19.24
N HIS A 223 0.86 -13.51 -18.60
CA HIS A 223 0.21 -14.83 -18.54
C HIS A 223 -0.79 -15.03 -19.69
N GLY A 224 -0.91 -14.04 -20.57
CA GLY A 224 -1.87 -14.06 -21.66
C GLY A 224 -3.30 -13.78 -21.23
N LEU A 225 -3.53 -13.26 -20.02
CA LEU A 225 -4.87 -12.95 -19.49
C LEU A 225 -5.20 -11.48 -19.69
N ASN A 226 -6.45 -11.18 -20.07
CA ASN A 226 -6.97 -9.82 -20.11
C ASN A 226 -7.87 -9.52 -18.88
N ALA A 227 -8.44 -8.31 -18.82
CA ALA A 227 -9.30 -7.90 -17.71
C ALA A 227 -10.53 -8.80 -17.50
N ILE A 228 -11.13 -9.30 -18.59
CA ILE A 228 -12.27 -10.23 -18.53
C ILE A 228 -11.80 -11.58 -17.98
N ASP A 229 -10.70 -12.12 -18.50
CA ASP A 229 -10.14 -13.40 -18.07
C ASP A 229 -9.80 -13.39 -16.57
N LEU A 230 -9.21 -12.28 -16.08
CA LEU A 230 -8.90 -12.11 -14.66
C LEU A 230 -10.16 -12.00 -13.79
N ALA A 231 -11.18 -11.26 -14.23
CA ALA A 231 -12.45 -11.21 -13.51
C ALA A 231 -13.10 -12.60 -13.41
N GLU A 232 -13.00 -13.44 -14.44
CA GLU A 232 -13.50 -14.82 -14.39
C GLU A 232 -12.66 -15.71 -13.47
N GLU A 233 -11.33 -15.64 -13.57
CA GLU A 233 -10.41 -16.46 -12.78
C GLU A 233 -10.58 -16.24 -11.27
N TYR A 234 -10.81 -14.98 -10.86
CA TYR A 234 -11.04 -14.63 -9.46
C TYR A 234 -12.52 -14.68 -9.03
N GLY A 235 -13.43 -15.15 -9.91
CA GLY A 235 -14.83 -15.45 -9.56
C GLY A 235 -15.80 -14.26 -9.63
N PHE A 236 -15.42 -13.16 -10.27
CA PHE A 236 -16.26 -11.97 -10.49
C PHE A 236 -17.08 -12.08 -11.78
N SER A 237 -17.86 -13.15 -11.93
CA SER A 237 -18.58 -13.50 -13.16
C SER A 237 -19.55 -12.41 -13.65
N GLU A 238 -20.22 -11.70 -12.74
CA GLU A 238 -21.11 -10.59 -13.13
C GLU A 238 -20.34 -9.43 -13.76
N LEU A 239 -19.16 -9.11 -13.22
CA LEU A 239 -18.29 -8.07 -13.77
C LEU A 239 -17.71 -8.50 -15.12
N ALA A 240 -17.26 -9.75 -15.23
CA ALA A 240 -16.78 -10.31 -16.49
C ALA A 240 -17.86 -10.25 -17.58
N GLN A 241 -19.11 -10.60 -17.25
CA GLN A 241 -20.22 -10.53 -18.19
C GLN A 241 -20.51 -9.08 -18.62
N GLN A 242 -20.53 -8.14 -17.68
CA GLN A 242 -20.70 -6.72 -18.00
C GLN A 242 -19.59 -6.20 -18.93
N LEU A 243 -18.35 -6.61 -18.70
CA LEU A 243 -17.24 -6.25 -19.57
C LEU A 243 -17.43 -6.83 -20.97
N LYS A 244 -17.83 -8.10 -21.11
CA LYS A 244 -18.14 -8.73 -22.40
C LYS A 244 -19.22 -7.97 -23.17
N ASP A 245 -20.31 -7.62 -22.50
CA ASP A 245 -21.44 -6.92 -23.12
C ASP A 245 -21.07 -5.50 -23.57
N SER A 246 -19.99 -4.94 -23.03
CA SER A 246 -19.47 -3.60 -23.33
C SER A 246 -18.24 -3.59 -24.27
N SER A 247 -17.89 -4.73 -24.89
CA SER A 247 -16.69 -4.89 -25.73
C SER A 247 -16.89 -4.50 -27.18
#